data_AF-A0A0B8NXC7-F1
#
_entry.id   AF-A0A0B8NXC7-F1
#
_cell.length_a   1.000
_cell.length_b   1.000
_cell.length_c   1.000
_cell.angle_alpha   90.00
_cell.angle_beta   90.00
_cell.angle_gamma   90.00
#
_symmetry.space_group_name_H-M   'P 1'
#
loop_
_entity.id
_entity.type
_entity.pdbx_description
1 polymer ?
#
loop_
_entity_poly.entity_id
_entity_poly.type
_entity_poly.pdbx_seq_one_letter_code
_entity_poly.pdbx_strand_id
1 'polypeptide(L)'
;MKLLKSLFATALLMLSGQALAQEKTLTLMLDWFVNPNHGPIIIAQEKGFFAEQGLKVEIQEPADPSVPSKLVAAGRVDMAISYQPNFIIDVEAGLPLVWTGTLLATPLNTLSVLDNGKIKTLSDLKGKTVGVAFLEVMRRSSVRCCKAKALSLATLR
;
A
#
# COMPACT_ATOMS: atom_id res chain seq x y z
N MET A 1 -53.88 12.14 -34.10
CA MET A 1 -52.77 13.05 -33.70
C MET A 1 -52.51 13.12 -32.19
N LYS A 2 -53.52 13.04 -31.29
CA LYS A 2 -53.29 13.04 -29.83
C LYS A 2 -52.64 11.74 -29.30
N LEU A 3 -53.04 10.57 -29.81
CA LEU A 3 -52.42 9.28 -29.45
C LEU A 3 -50.94 9.17 -29.89
N LEU A 4 -50.60 9.73 -31.07
CA LEU A 4 -49.22 9.72 -31.58
C LEU A 4 -48.28 10.57 -30.73
N LYS A 5 -48.78 11.71 -30.20
CA LYS A 5 -48.04 12.58 -29.27
C LYS A 5 -47.86 11.94 -27.89
N SER A 6 -48.84 11.14 -27.44
CA SER A 6 -48.76 10.42 -26.18
C SER A 6 -47.73 9.28 -26.22
N LEU A 7 -47.63 8.54 -27.34
CA LEU A 7 -46.61 7.50 -27.49
C LEU A 7 -45.18 8.08 -27.51
N PHE A 8 -45.00 9.26 -28.10
CA PHE A 8 -43.69 9.91 -28.18
C PHE A 8 -43.19 10.41 -26.81
N ALA A 9 -44.10 10.87 -25.95
CA ALA A 9 -43.77 11.31 -24.59
C ALA A 9 -43.36 10.13 -23.68
N THR A 10 -43.99 8.96 -23.83
CA THR A 10 -43.64 7.77 -23.03
C THR A 10 -42.30 7.14 -23.45
N ALA A 11 -41.94 7.21 -24.73
CA ALA A 11 -40.63 6.74 -25.22
C ALA A 11 -39.47 7.61 -24.71
N LEU A 12 -39.69 8.92 -24.50
CA LEU A 12 -38.68 9.84 -23.99
C LEU A 12 -38.40 9.67 -22.48
N LEU A 13 -39.40 9.20 -21.73
CA LEU A 13 -39.28 8.86 -20.31
C LEU A 13 -38.57 7.52 -20.06
N MET A 14 -38.56 6.60 -21.03
CA MET A 14 -37.79 5.35 -20.93
C MET A 14 -36.30 5.52 -21.29
N LEU A 15 -35.91 6.62 -21.93
CA LEU A 15 -34.52 6.95 -22.22
C LEU A 15 -33.80 7.67 -21.07
N SER A 16 -34.50 8.03 -20.00
CA SER A 16 -33.95 8.79 -18.87
C SER A 16 -33.38 7.91 -17.74
N GLY A 17 -33.46 6.59 -17.87
CA GLY A 17 -33.26 5.65 -16.74
C GLY A 17 -31.96 4.83 -16.73
N GLN A 18 -31.11 4.89 -17.76
CA GLN A 18 -29.79 4.25 -17.71
C GLN A 18 -28.72 5.28 -17.41
N ALA A 19 -28.76 5.84 -16.20
CA ALA A 19 -27.52 6.28 -15.58
C ALA A 19 -26.67 5.01 -15.39
N LEU A 20 -25.83 4.69 -16.36
CA LEU A 20 -24.75 3.74 -16.15
C LEU A 20 -24.01 4.24 -14.92
N ALA A 21 -24.06 3.48 -13.82
CA ALA A 21 -23.32 3.79 -12.61
C ALA A 21 -21.88 4.04 -13.05
N GLN A 22 -21.46 5.31 -13.00
CA GLN A 22 -20.18 5.69 -13.56
C GLN A 22 -19.12 5.07 -12.65
N GLU A 23 -18.54 3.97 -13.12
CA GLU A 23 -17.54 3.21 -12.40
C GLU A 23 -16.40 4.15 -12.04
N LYS A 24 -16.17 4.33 -10.74
CA LYS A 24 -15.15 5.26 -10.27
C LYS A 24 -13.80 4.55 -10.34
N THR A 25 -12.90 5.08 -11.14
CA THR A 25 -11.52 4.59 -11.19
C THR A 25 -10.75 5.06 -9.96
N LEU A 26 -10.00 4.14 -9.36
CA LEU A 26 -9.11 4.37 -8.23
C LEU A 26 -7.76 3.71 -8.54
N THR A 27 -6.69 4.48 -8.41
CA THR A 27 -5.32 3.98 -8.53
C THR A 27 -4.79 3.53 -7.18
N LEU A 28 -4.30 2.29 -7.09
CA LEU A 28 -3.72 1.71 -5.89
C LEU A 28 -2.27 1.31 -6.15
N MET A 29 -1.34 2.06 -5.57
CA MET A 29 0.09 1.74 -5.61
C MET A 29 0.44 0.75 -4.49
N LEU A 30 1.04 -0.37 -4.84
CA LEU A 30 1.55 -1.35 -3.87
C LEU A 30 2.84 -0.83 -3.20
N ASP A 31 3.23 -1.44 -2.07
CA ASP A 31 4.50 -1.12 -1.40
C ASP A 31 5.69 -1.86 -2.03
N TRP A 32 5.41 -2.95 -2.76
CA TRP A 32 6.39 -3.80 -3.43
C TRP A 32 5.78 -4.47 -4.67
N PHE A 33 6.59 -5.27 -5.37
CA PHE A 33 6.07 -6.27 -6.32
C PHE A 33 5.03 -7.19 -5.67
N VAL A 34 4.11 -7.69 -6.48
CA VAL A 34 3.05 -8.61 -6.06
C VAL A 34 3.64 -9.80 -5.31
N ASN A 35 3.17 -9.97 -4.09
CA ASN A 35 3.58 -11.04 -3.18
C ASN A 35 2.38 -11.45 -2.31
N PRO A 36 2.48 -12.53 -1.52
CA PRO A 36 1.36 -13.04 -0.73
C PRO A 36 0.68 -12.03 0.20
N ASN A 37 1.38 -10.97 0.65
CA ASN A 37 0.79 -9.91 1.47
C ASN A 37 -0.35 -9.18 0.75
N HIS A 38 -0.30 -9.11 -0.58
CA HIS A 38 -1.31 -8.46 -1.41
C HIS A 38 -2.48 -9.38 -1.76
N GLY A 39 -2.46 -10.65 -1.30
CA GLY A 39 -3.48 -11.65 -1.60
C GLY A 39 -4.91 -11.15 -1.44
N PRO A 40 -5.29 -10.49 -0.33
CA PRO A 40 -6.65 -9.96 -0.16
C PRO A 40 -7.07 -8.98 -1.26
N ILE A 41 -6.15 -8.13 -1.74
CA ILE A 41 -6.42 -7.12 -2.78
C ILE A 41 -6.59 -7.79 -4.14
N ILE A 42 -5.68 -8.73 -4.47
CA ILE A 42 -5.73 -9.47 -5.74
C ILE A 42 -7.00 -10.32 -5.80
N ILE A 43 -7.35 -11.02 -4.72
CA ILE A 43 -8.59 -11.81 -4.65
C ILE A 43 -9.82 -10.91 -4.79
N ALA A 44 -9.84 -9.72 -4.19
CA ALA A 44 -10.95 -8.78 -4.34
C ALA A 44 -11.11 -8.29 -5.78
N GLN A 45 -10.00 -8.06 -6.50
CA GLN A 45 -10.01 -7.74 -7.92
C GLN A 45 -10.52 -8.90 -8.77
N GLU A 46 -9.99 -10.11 -8.58
CA GLU A 46 -10.34 -11.30 -9.36
C GLU A 46 -11.79 -11.76 -9.12
N LYS A 47 -12.29 -11.63 -7.89
CA LYS A 47 -13.68 -11.97 -7.55
C LYS A 47 -14.68 -10.87 -7.89
N GLY A 48 -14.22 -9.73 -8.41
CA GLY A 48 -15.09 -8.62 -8.80
C GLY A 48 -15.67 -7.82 -7.63
N PHE A 49 -15.15 -7.98 -6.41
CA PHE A 49 -15.67 -7.28 -5.22
C PHE A 49 -15.55 -5.76 -5.35
N PHE A 50 -14.52 -5.24 -6.05
CA PHE A 50 -14.45 -3.81 -6.34
C PHE A 50 -15.55 -3.36 -7.32
N ALA A 51 -15.79 -4.14 -8.38
CA ALA A 51 -16.82 -3.85 -9.38
C ALA A 51 -18.24 -3.91 -8.77
N GLU A 52 -18.49 -4.84 -7.85
CA GLU A 52 -19.74 -4.90 -7.07
C GLU A 52 -20.00 -3.62 -6.27
N GLN A 53 -18.93 -2.90 -5.87
CA GLN A 53 -19.00 -1.59 -5.20
C GLN A 53 -18.92 -0.41 -6.18
N GLY A 54 -18.97 -0.65 -7.49
CA GLY A 54 -18.87 0.39 -8.52
C GLY A 54 -17.48 1.02 -8.64
N LEU A 55 -16.43 0.27 -8.26
CA LEU A 55 -15.04 0.72 -8.30
C LEU A 55 -14.23 -0.07 -9.33
N LYS A 56 -13.49 0.66 -10.16
CA LYS A 56 -12.41 0.12 -10.98
C LYS A 56 -11.09 0.39 -10.29
N VAL A 57 -10.44 -0.64 -9.74
CA VAL A 57 -9.14 -0.48 -9.08
C VAL A 57 -8.00 -0.78 -10.05
N GLU A 58 -7.14 0.21 -10.28
CA GLU A 58 -5.92 0.08 -11.09
C GLU A 58 -4.73 -0.15 -10.16
N ILE A 59 -4.34 -1.41 -10.01
CA ILE A 59 -3.23 -1.84 -9.15
C ILE A 59 -1.91 -1.62 -9.87
N GLN A 60 -0.96 -0.93 -9.21
CA GLN A 60 0.35 -0.61 -9.77
C GLN A 60 1.46 -1.06 -8.83
N GLU A 61 2.54 -1.61 -9.39
CA GLU A 61 3.76 -1.91 -8.66
C GLU A 61 4.73 -0.73 -8.74
N PRO A 62 5.40 -0.37 -7.63
CA PRO A 62 6.34 0.73 -7.64
C PRO A 62 7.68 0.32 -8.27
N ALA A 63 8.27 1.20 -9.06
CA ALA A 63 9.67 1.05 -9.48
C ALA A 63 10.67 1.26 -8.32
N ASP A 64 10.25 2.05 -7.31
CA ASP A 64 11.01 2.31 -6.08
C ASP A 64 10.07 2.18 -4.86
N PRO A 65 10.33 1.26 -3.92
CA PRO A 65 9.48 1.02 -2.75
C PRO A 65 9.43 2.20 -1.76
N SER A 66 10.28 3.22 -1.92
CA SER A 66 10.34 4.40 -1.05
C SER A 66 9.44 5.57 -1.50
N VAL A 67 8.82 5.46 -2.68
CA VAL A 67 7.99 6.53 -3.26
C VAL A 67 6.46 6.42 -3.11
N PRO A 68 5.82 5.27 -2.81
CA PRO A 68 4.35 5.16 -2.86
C PRO A 68 3.59 6.22 -2.05
N SER A 69 3.95 6.45 -0.78
CA SER A 69 3.31 7.47 0.06
C SER A 69 3.50 8.89 -0.47
N LYS A 70 4.68 9.18 -1.05
CA LYS A 70 4.97 10.48 -1.67
C LYS A 70 4.16 10.72 -2.93
N LEU A 71 3.89 9.67 -3.72
CA LEU A 71 3.02 9.77 -4.90
C LEU A 71 1.57 10.06 -4.52
N VAL A 72 1.07 9.50 -3.41
CA VAL A 72 -0.25 9.87 -2.85
C VAL A 72 -0.25 11.33 -2.41
N ALA A 73 0.76 11.76 -1.64
CA ALA A 73 0.87 13.14 -1.17
C ALA A 73 0.94 14.16 -2.33
N ALA A 74 1.53 13.76 -3.47
CA ALA A 74 1.62 14.55 -4.68
C ALA A 74 0.37 14.48 -5.59
N GLY A 75 -0.66 13.73 -5.20
CA GLY A 75 -1.88 13.52 -5.99
C GLY A 75 -1.66 12.77 -7.30
N ARG A 76 -0.58 11.98 -7.40
CA ARG A 76 -0.25 11.19 -8.60
C ARG A 76 -0.92 9.83 -8.61
N VAL A 77 -1.24 9.30 -7.43
CA VAL A 77 -2.05 8.10 -7.22
C VAL A 77 -3.04 8.37 -6.08
N ASP A 78 -4.17 7.67 -6.08
CA ASP A 78 -5.25 7.91 -5.12
C ASP A 78 -4.95 7.25 -3.76
N MET A 79 -4.37 6.05 -3.79
CA MET A 79 -4.04 5.27 -2.61
C MET A 79 -2.70 4.55 -2.77
N ALA A 80 -2.04 4.32 -1.64
CA ALA A 80 -0.85 3.48 -1.57
C ALA A 80 -0.86 2.59 -0.34
N ILE A 81 -0.29 1.39 -0.48
CA ILE A 81 0.13 0.58 0.66
C ILE A 81 1.44 1.16 1.18
N SER A 82 1.55 1.28 2.50
CA SER A 82 2.77 1.75 3.16
C SER A 82 2.90 1.11 4.55
N TYR A 83 4.01 1.41 5.22
CA TYR A 83 4.31 0.89 6.54
C TYR A 83 3.92 1.91 7.61
N GLN A 84 3.33 1.44 8.72
CA GLN A 84 2.93 2.30 9.85
C GLN A 84 4.03 3.30 10.27
N PRO A 85 5.30 2.90 10.47
CA PRO A 85 6.32 3.83 10.93
C PRO A 85 6.60 4.95 9.91
N ASN A 86 6.52 4.65 8.62
CA ASN A 86 6.73 5.62 7.54
C ASN A 86 5.61 6.61 7.48
N PHE A 87 4.37 6.12 7.57
CA PHE A 87 3.20 7.00 7.57
C PHE A 87 3.33 8.05 8.68
N ILE A 88 3.75 7.65 9.89
CA ILE A 88 3.96 8.59 11.00
C ILE A 88 5.05 9.61 10.67
N ILE A 89 6.17 9.16 10.08
CA ILE A 89 7.29 10.05 9.70
C ILE A 89 6.85 11.03 8.60
N ASP A 90 6.15 10.55 7.57
CA ASP A 90 5.69 11.35 6.44
C ASP A 90 4.67 12.40 6.89
N VAL A 91 3.75 12.04 7.79
CA VAL A 91 2.79 12.98 8.40
C VAL A 91 3.50 13.99 9.31
N GLU A 92 4.48 13.56 10.11
CA GLU A 92 5.31 14.45 10.92
C GLU A 92 6.10 15.44 10.04
N ALA A 93 6.51 15.01 8.85
CA ALA A 93 7.14 15.85 7.83
C ALA A 93 6.15 16.75 7.07
N GLY A 94 4.86 16.73 7.42
CA GLY A 94 3.84 17.62 6.86
C GLY A 94 3.19 17.13 5.57
N LEU A 95 3.39 15.88 5.16
CA LEU A 95 2.69 15.34 3.99
C LEU A 95 1.19 15.19 4.30
N PRO A 96 0.28 15.58 3.37
CA PRO A 96 -1.16 15.53 3.59
C PRO A 96 -1.74 14.12 3.42
N LEU A 97 -1.23 13.17 4.22
CA LEU A 97 -1.62 11.76 4.15
C LEU A 97 -2.67 11.41 5.20
N VAL A 98 -3.59 10.52 4.82
CA VAL A 98 -4.66 10.02 5.70
C VAL A 98 -4.58 8.49 5.78
N TRP A 99 -4.69 7.96 6.99
CA TRP A 99 -4.74 6.51 7.23
C TRP A 99 -6.16 6.01 6.96
N THR A 100 -6.33 5.12 5.98
CA THR A 100 -7.66 4.62 5.57
C THR A 100 -7.96 3.19 6.05
N GLY A 101 -6.94 2.38 6.35
CA GLY A 101 -7.14 1.02 6.82
C GLY A 101 -5.83 0.28 7.08
N THR A 102 -5.95 -0.89 7.73
CA THR A 102 -4.81 -1.76 8.05
C THR A 102 -4.96 -3.08 7.30
N LEU A 103 -4.05 -3.36 6.36
CA LEU A 103 -4.03 -4.63 5.62
C LEU A 103 -3.38 -5.75 6.43
N LEU A 104 -2.24 -5.47 7.07
CA LEU A 104 -1.51 -6.40 7.92
C LEU A 104 -1.31 -5.77 9.29
N ALA A 105 -1.89 -6.39 10.33
CA ALA A 105 -1.88 -5.84 11.69
C ALA A 105 -0.57 -6.12 12.46
N THR A 106 0.20 -7.13 12.02
CA THR A 106 1.43 -7.56 12.69
C THR A 106 2.66 -7.32 11.81
N PRO A 107 3.76 -6.78 12.36
CA PRO A 107 5.00 -6.60 11.61
C PRO A 107 5.54 -7.93 11.07
N LEU A 108 5.87 -7.96 9.78
CA LEU A 108 6.47 -9.12 9.12
C LEU A 108 7.99 -9.01 8.96
N ASN A 109 8.58 -7.86 9.32
CA ASN A 109 10.01 -7.62 9.20
C ASN A 109 10.79 -8.51 10.17
N THR A 110 11.76 -9.24 9.64
CA THR A 110 12.63 -10.12 10.41
C THR A 110 14.10 -9.80 10.13
N LEU A 111 14.94 -10.13 11.10
CA LEU A 111 16.39 -10.17 10.90
C LEU A 111 16.79 -11.62 10.61
N SER A 112 17.33 -11.83 9.41
CA SER A 112 17.77 -13.15 8.96
C SER A 112 19.28 -13.21 8.88
N VAL A 113 19.85 -14.36 9.21
CA VAL A 113 21.29 -14.65 9.12
C VAL A 113 21.48 -15.98 8.41
N LEU A 114 22.66 -16.16 7.80
CA LEU A 114 23.01 -17.45 7.21
C LEU A 114 23.16 -18.51 8.31
N ASP A 115 22.61 -19.69 8.08
CA ASP A 115 22.78 -20.84 8.97
C ASP A 115 24.14 -21.50 8.76
N ASN A 116 25.19 -20.83 9.23
CA ASN A 116 26.58 -21.29 9.16
C ASN A 116 27.29 -21.23 10.52
N GLY A 117 26.53 -21.06 11.60
CA GLY A 117 27.02 -21.00 12.97
C GLY A 117 27.79 -19.74 13.36
N LYS A 118 27.99 -18.76 12.46
CA LYS A 118 28.77 -17.54 12.74
C LYS A 118 28.01 -16.50 13.56
N ILE A 119 26.68 -16.46 13.46
CA ILE A 119 25.81 -15.55 14.20
C ILE A 119 24.78 -16.40 14.95
N LYS A 120 24.86 -16.42 16.29
CA LYS A 120 23.93 -17.17 17.16
C LYS A 120 23.15 -16.24 18.06
N THR A 121 23.70 -15.09 18.37
CA THR A 121 23.13 -14.07 19.22
C THR A 121 23.16 -12.71 18.51
N LEU A 122 22.30 -11.79 18.95
CA LEU A 122 22.33 -10.43 18.41
C LEU A 122 23.67 -9.72 18.67
N SER A 123 24.37 -10.07 19.75
CA SER A 123 25.70 -9.52 20.08
C SER A 123 26.75 -9.82 19.01
N ASP A 124 26.61 -10.94 18.29
CA ASP A 124 27.56 -11.35 17.24
C ASP A 124 27.50 -10.44 16.00
N LEU A 125 26.47 -9.62 15.90
CA LEU A 125 26.31 -8.61 14.83
C LEU A 125 27.13 -7.34 15.09
N LYS A 126 27.73 -7.21 16.28
CA LYS A 126 28.57 -6.04 16.60
C LYS A 126 29.76 -5.97 15.64
N GLY A 127 29.91 -4.83 14.96
CA GLY A 127 30.97 -4.64 13.97
C GLY A 127 30.71 -5.33 12.62
N LYS A 128 29.55 -5.97 12.40
CA LYS A 128 29.15 -6.55 11.10
C LYS A 128 28.24 -5.59 10.34
N THR A 129 28.36 -5.59 9.01
CA THR A 129 27.42 -4.88 8.12
C THR A 129 26.10 -5.65 8.05
N VAL A 130 24.99 -4.93 8.24
CA VAL A 130 23.63 -5.50 8.13
C VAL A 130 22.94 -4.89 6.92
N GLY A 131 22.62 -5.73 5.93
CA GLY A 131 21.86 -5.29 4.75
C GLY A 131 20.41 -4.97 5.11
N VAL A 132 19.88 -3.91 4.51
CA VAL A 132 18.48 -3.49 4.68
C VAL A 132 17.86 -3.22 3.32
N ALA A 133 16.60 -3.63 3.11
CA ALA A 133 15.91 -3.48 1.83
C ALA A 133 15.54 -2.02 1.50
N PHE A 134 15.20 -1.23 2.52
CA PHE A 134 14.87 0.19 2.36
C PHE A 134 15.18 0.96 3.65
N LEU A 135 15.93 2.05 3.51
CA LEU A 135 16.76 2.62 4.58
C LEU A 135 15.95 3.24 5.73
N GLU A 136 14.83 3.89 5.48
CA GLU A 136 14.12 4.68 6.51
C GLU A 136 13.57 3.79 7.65
N VAL A 137 12.90 2.70 7.27
CA VAL A 137 12.07 1.84 8.15
C VAL A 137 12.88 0.72 8.75
N MET A 138 13.65 0.05 7.89
CA MET A 138 14.43 -1.10 8.27
C MET A 138 15.62 -0.65 9.10
N ARG A 139 16.24 0.50 8.83
CA ARG A 139 17.27 1.05 9.71
C ARG A 139 16.70 1.38 11.08
N ARG A 140 15.55 2.05 11.21
CA ARG A 140 14.95 2.34 12.53
C ARG A 140 14.54 1.06 13.28
N SER A 141 14.00 0.07 12.58
CA SER A 141 13.64 -1.24 13.16
C SER A 141 14.87 -2.03 13.62
N SER A 142 15.90 -2.12 12.77
CA SER A 142 17.20 -2.73 13.09
C SER A 142 17.92 -1.96 14.20
N VAL A 143 17.89 -0.63 14.19
CA VAL A 143 18.42 0.22 15.27
C VAL A 143 17.65 -0.04 16.57
N ARG A 144 16.33 -0.19 16.55
CA ARG A 144 15.54 -0.49 17.74
C ARG A 144 15.88 -1.88 18.28
N CYS A 145 16.03 -2.87 17.40
CA CYS A 145 16.50 -4.22 17.78
C CYS A 145 17.90 -4.18 18.42
N CYS A 146 18.83 -3.44 17.81
CA CYS A 146 20.18 -3.26 18.34
C CYS A 146 20.18 -2.49 19.67
N LYS A 147 19.44 -1.37 19.78
CA LYS A 147 19.35 -0.56 21.01
C LYS A 147 18.69 -1.33 22.16
N ALA A 148 17.65 -2.12 21.88
CA ALA A 148 16.98 -2.95 22.89
C ALA A 148 17.92 -4.01 23.51
N LYS A 149 19.04 -4.33 22.85
CA LYS A 149 20.09 -5.22 23.36
C LYS A 149 21.48 -4.56 23.48
N ALA A 150 21.55 -3.22 23.57
CA ALA A 150 22.78 -2.46 23.77
C ALA A 150 23.89 -2.68 22.70
N LEU A 151 23.54 -2.91 21.44
CA LEU A 151 24.47 -2.91 20.31
C LEU A 151 24.70 -1.49 19.74
N SER A 152 25.98 -1.19 19.43
CA SER A 152 26.42 0.08 18.82
C SER A 152 25.86 0.28 17.41
N LEU A 153 25.45 1.52 17.10
CA LEU A 153 24.78 1.93 15.85
C LEU A 153 25.68 2.05 14.61
N ALA A 154 27.00 1.89 14.74
CA ALA A 154 27.97 2.24 13.69
C ALA A 154 27.96 1.32 12.45
N THR A 155 27.08 0.33 12.39
CA THR A 155 27.18 -0.82 11.48
C THR A 155 26.04 -0.98 10.47
N LEU A 156 25.05 -0.08 10.48
CA LEU A 156 23.98 -0.05 9.49
C LEU A 156 24.37 0.93 8.38
N ARG A 157 24.93 0.39 7.28
CA ARG A 157 25.11 1.10 6.00
C ARG A 157 24.13 0.53 5.00
#